data_AF-A0A3R7DKC3-F1
#
_entry.id   AF-A0A3R7DKC3-F1
#
_cell.length_a   1.000
_cell.length_b   1.000
_cell.length_c   1.000
_cell.angle_alpha   90.00
_cell.angle_beta   90.00
_cell.angle_gamma   90.00
#
_symmetry.space_group_name_H-M   'P 1'
#
loop_
_entity.id
_entity.type
_entity.pdbx_description
1 polymer ?
#
loop_
_entity_poly.entity_id
_entity_poly.type
_entity_poly.pdbx_seq_one_letter_code
_entity_poly.pdbx_strand_id
1 'polypeptide(L)' 'MPDIGGITAYSKDLERQRDALLKELETLKKRFENGEISEEEYKEERHKIERKIVEVMDRLAQMRFLMGRA' A
#
# COMPACT_ATOMS: atom_id res chain seq x y z
N MET A 1 1.94 28.60 -3.20
CA MET A 1 2.48 27.44 -3.93
C MET A 1 2.69 26.33 -2.91
N PRO A 2 2.15 25.12 -3.11
CA PRO A 2 2.50 24.01 -2.23
C PRO A 2 4.01 23.76 -2.32
N ASP A 3 4.65 23.55 -1.17
CA ASP A 3 6.08 23.28 -1.08
C ASP A 3 6.41 21.94 -1.75
N ILE A 4 7.21 22.00 -2.82
CA ILE A 4 7.66 20.83 -3.59
C ILE A 4 8.43 19.86 -2.68
N GLY A 5 9.13 20.36 -1.66
CA GLY A 5 9.82 19.54 -0.66
C GLY A 5 8.86 18.64 0.12
N GLY A 6 7.75 19.20 0.64
CA GLY A 6 6.71 18.46 1.33
C GLY A 6 6.02 17.39 0.48
N ILE A 7 5.72 17.68 -0.80
CA ILE A 7 5.11 16.72 -1.73
C ILE A 7 6.03 15.52 -1.96
N THR A 8 7.33 15.77 -2.12
CA THR A 8 8.32 14.72 -2.36
C THR A 8 8.50 13.79 -1.15
N ALA A 9 8.53 14.37 0.05
CA ALA A 9 8.61 13.59 1.30
C ALA A 9 7.36 12.72 1.50
N TYR A 10 6.18 13.28 1.25
CA TYR A 10 4.92 12.55 1.35
C TYR A 10 4.80 11.41 0.34
N SER A 11 5.22 11.62 -0.92
CA SER A 11 5.24 10.55 -1.93
C SER A 11 6.17 9.40 -1.52
N LYS A 12 7.33 9.68 -0.92
CA LYS A 12 8.24 8.64 -0.42
C LYS A 12 7.64 7.85 0.73
N ASP A 13 6.86 8.51 1.60
CA ASP A 13 6.16 7.82 2.68
C ASP A 13 5.10 6.86 2.15
N LEU A 14 4.30 7.30 1.17
CA LEU A 14 3.33 6.44 0.49
C LEU A 14 3.99 5.24 -0.20
N GLU A 15 5.14 5.42 -0.85
CA GLU A 15 5.90 4.31 -1.45
C GLU A 15 6.35 3.29 -0.39
N ARG A 16 6.82 3.74 0.78
CA ARG A 16 7.16 2.87 1.90
C ARG A 16 5.95 2.12 2.45
N GLN A 17 4.80 2.80 2.57
CA GLN A 17 3.56 2.16 3.01
C GLN A 17 3.12 1.06 2.05
N ARG A 18 3.17 1.31 0.73
CA ARG A 18 2.89 0.30 -0.30
C ARG A 18 3.80 -0.92 -0.11
N ASP A 19 5.11 -0.70 0.03
CA ASP A 19 6.07 -1.79 0.14
C ASP A 19 5.88 -2.59 1.44
N ALA A 20 5.49 -1.93 2.54
CA ALA A 20 5.13 -2.60 3.78
C ALA A 20 3.88 -3.48 3.62
N LEU A 21 2.84 -2.97 2.95
CA LEU A 21 1.60 -3.73 2.68
C LEU A 21 1.85 -4.93 1.77
N LEU A 22 2.72 -4.81 0.77
CA LEU A 22 3.12 -5.93 -0.08
C LEU A 22 3.83 -7.02 0.71
N LYS A 23 4.72 -6.63 1.64
CA LYS A 23 5.35 -7.60 2.57
C LYS A 23 4.32 -8.25 3.49
N GLU A 24 3.36 -7.48 4.00
CA GLU A 24 2.28 -8.01 4.83
C GLU A 24 1.46 -9.05 4.08
N LEU A 25 1.14 -8.80 2.81
CA LEU A 25 0.45 -9.76 1.93
C LEU A 25 1.27 -11.04 1.72
N GLU A 26 2.59 -10.92 1.52
CA GLU A 26 3.47 -12.07 1.38
C GLU A 26 3.55 -12.88 2.68
N THR A 27 3.65 -12.21 3.83
CA THR A 27 3.61 -12.88 5.15
C THR A 27 2.27 -13.58 5.38
N LEU A 28 1.16 -12.92 5.07
CA LEU A 28 -0.18 -13.51 5.18
C LEU A 28 -0.30 -14.79 4.33
N LYS A 29 0.22 -14.76 3.10
CA LYS A 29 0.26 -15.92 2.21
C LYS A 29 1.08 -17.07 2.81
N LYS A 30 2.26 -16.79 3.36
CA LYS A 30 3.10 -17.82 4.03
C LYS A 30 2.37 -18.44 5.23
N ARG A 31 1.71 -17.63 6.05
CA ARG A 31 0.91 -18.13 7.19
C ARG A 31 -0.21 -19.07 6.74
N PHE A 32 -0.89 -18.75 5.64
CA PHE A 32 -1.91 -19.62 5.05
C PHE A 32 -1.30 -20.92 4.49
N GLU A 33 -0.19 -20.83 3.75
CA GLU A 33 0.51 -22.01 3.22
C GLU A 33 1.05 -22.94 4.32
N ASN A 34 1.45 -22.38 5.46
CA ASN A 34 1.85 -23.13 6.65
C ASN A 34 0.68 -23.73 7.44
N GLY A 35 -0.57 -23.42 7.08
CA GLY A 35 -1.76 -23.85 7.82
C GLY A 35 -1.98 -23.14 9.15
N GLU A 36 -1.33 -21.97 9.38
CA GLU A 36 -1.46 -21.19 10.61
C GLU A 36 -2.79 -20.43 10.69
N ILE A 37 -3.43 -20.19 9.54
CA ILE A 37 -4.72 -19.48 9.43
C ILE A 37 -5.66 -20.23 8.50
N SER A 38 -6.96 -20.04 8.72
CA SER A 38 -8.00 -20.62 7.86
C SER A 38 -8.10 -19.91 6.51
N GLU A 39 -8.75 -20.55 5.54
CA GLU A 39 -9.01 -19.92 4.23
C GLU A 39 -9.91 -18.66 4.36
N GLU A 40 -10.88 -18.69 5.27
CA GLU A 40 -11.78 -17.56 5.54
C GLU A 40 -10.99 -16.37 6.10
N GLU A 41 -10.15 -16.63 7.12
CA GLU A 41 -9.29 -15.61 7.73
C GLU A 41 -8.27 -15.06 6.72
N TYR A 42 -7.69 -15.92 5.89
CA TYR A 42 -6.82 -15.50 4.80
C TYR A 42 -7.54 -14.58 3.81
N LYS A 43 -8.76 -14.91 3.39
CA LYS A 43 -9.54 -14.10 2.45
C LYS A 43 -9.89 -12.73 3.04
N GLU A 44 -10.34 -12.68 4.28
CA GLU A 44 -10.70 -11.44 4.95
C GLU A 44 -9.50 -10.50 5.11
N GLU A 45 -8.38 -11.02 5.63
CA GLU A 45 -7.18 -10.22 5.84
C GLU A 45 -6.54 -9.80 4.51
N ARG A 46 -6.52 -10.68 3.51
CA ARG A 46 -6.02 -10.35 2.17
C ARG A 46 -6.83 -9.21 1.57
N HIS A 47 -8.15 -9.26 1.68
CA HIS A 47 -9.01 -8.21 1.13
C HIS A 47 -8.79 -6.85 1.81
N LYS A 48 -8.54 -6.84 3.13
CA LYS A 48 -8.19 -5.61 3.88
C LYS A 48 -6.85 -5.03 3.39
N ILE A 49 -5.83 -5.86 3.20
CA ILE A 49 -4.51 -5.42 2.74
C ILE A 49 -4.58 -4.91 1.29
N GLU A 50 -5.24 -5.65 0.40
CA GLU A 50 -5.44 -5.26 -1.01
C GLU A 50 -6.13 -3.89 -1.12
N ARG A 51 -7.18 -3.64 -0.32
CA ARG A 51 -7.86 -2.34 -0.31
C ARG A 51 -6.92 -1.20 0.08
N LYS A 52 -6.11 -1.38 1.13
CA LYS A 52 -5.12 -0.38 1.55
C LYS A 52 -4.08 -0.12 0.46
N ILE A 53 -3.63 -1.16 -0.24
CA ILE A 53 -2.68 -1.02 -1.35
C ILE A 53 -3.28 -0.13 -2.45
N VAL A 54 -4.53 -0.40 -2.86
CA VAL A 54 -5.22 0.40 -3.88
C VAL A 54 -5.33 1.87 -3.45
N GLU A 55 -5.71 2.15 -2.20
CA GLU A 55 -5.80 3.52 -1.67
C GLU A 55 -4.45 4.26 -1.68
N VAL A 56 -3.37 3.58 -1.29
CA VAL A 56 -2.02 4.16 -1.32
C VAL A 56 -1.57 4.42 -2.75
N MET A 57 -1.85 3.50 -3.68
CA MET A 57 -1.52 3.64 -5.09
C MET A 57 -2.31 4.79 -5.75
N ASP A 58 -3.58 4.95 -5.42
CA ASP A 58 -4.40 6.06 -5.90
C ASP A 58 -3.84 7.42 -5.42
N ARG A 59 -3.49 7.53 -4.13
CA ARG A 59 -2.83 8.74 -3.59
C ARG A 59 -1.50 9.03 -4.27
N LEU A 60 -0.69 8.00 -4.57
CA LEU A 60 0.54 8.16 -5.34
C LEU A 60 0.28 8.67 -6.76
N ALA A 61 -0.76 8.16 -7.43
CA ALA A 61 -1.15 8.61 -8.75
C ALA A 61 -1.60 10.08 -8.74
N GLN A 62 -2.43 10.46 -7.75
CA GLN A 62 -2.85 11.85 -7.55
C GLN A 62 -1.65 12.79 -7.33
N MET A 63 -0.68 12.38 -6.50
CA MET A 63 0.53 13.18 -6.24
C MET A 63 1.38 13.34 -7.51
N ARG A 64 1.58 12.26 -8.27
CA ARG A 64 2.31 12.32 -9.55
C ARG A 64 1.61 13.23 -10.56
N PHE A 65 0.28 13.20 -10.60
CA PHE A 65 -0.50 14.08 -11.46
C PHE A 65 -0.36 15.56 -11.08
N LEU A 66 -0.38 15.88 -9.78
CA LEU A 66 -0.15 17.24 -9.29
C LEU A 66 1.26 17.74 -9.61
N MET A 67 2.28 16.89 -9.46
CA MET A 67 3.67 17.24 -9.80
C MET A 67 3.89 17.44 -11.31
N GLY A 68 3.20 16.70 -12.17
CA GLY A 68 3.28 16.87 -13.62
C GLY A 68 2.56 18.12 -14.17
N ARG A 69 1.79 18.83 -13.33
CA ARG A 69 1.14 20.11 -13.64
C ARG A 69 1.86 21.33 -13.06
N ALA A 70 2.94 21.12 -12.29
CA ALA A 70 3.73 22.17 -11.66
C ALA A 70 4.83 22.71 -12.57
#